data_AF-A0A2G9MTQ3-F1
#
_entry.id   AF-A0A2G9MTQ3-F1
#
_cell.length_a   1.000
_cell.length_b   1.000
_cell.length_c   1.000
_cell.angle_alpha   90.00
_cell.angle_beta   90.00
_cell.angle_gamma   90.00
#
_symmetry.space_group_name_H-M   'P 1'
#
loop_
_entity.id
_entity.type
_entity.pdbx_description
1 polymer ?
#
loop_
_entity_poly.entity_id
_entity_poly.type
_entity_poly.pdbx_seq_one_letter_code
_entity_poly.pdbx_strand_id
1 'polypeptide(L)'
;MKYKTCVTIAENSPDKIKNNLKNALKKSDYAEIRFDFLKTEEIPQTLENIKYELKKVVCTLRPKSEGGKFEGSEKERISILKLIAEYNPFLLDIEFNTIK
;
A
#
# COMPACT_ATOMS: atom_id res chain seq x y z
N MET A 1 14.47 24.18 -1.16
CA MET A 1 14.24 22.81 -0.62
C MET A 1 14.19 21.84 -1.78
N LYS A 2 14.81 20.66 -1.68
CA LYS A 2 14.65 19.61 -2.69
C LYS A 2 13.42 18.80 -2.29
N TYR A 3 12.33 18.94 -3.05
CA TYR A 3 11.13 18.13 -2.84
C TYR A 3 11.43 16.66 -3.17
N LYS A 4 10.74 15.74 -2.47
CA LYS A 4 10.74 14.32 -2.82
C LYS A 4 9.44 13.99 -3.53
N THR A 5 9.51 13.04 -4.45
CA THR A 5 8.41 12.60 -5.30
C THR A 5 7.93 11.23 -4.86
N CYS A 6 6.60 11.07 -4.76
CA CYS A 6 5.95 9.79 -4.48
C CYS A 6 4.92 9.53 -5.58
N VAL A 7 4.98 8.36 -6.21
CA VAL A 7 4.03 7.96 -7.26
C VAL A 7 3.04 6.95 -6.71
N THR A 8 1.75 7.24 -6.86
CA THR A 8 0.67 6.32 -6.47
C THR A 8 0.46 5.22 -7.51
N ILE A 9 0.34 3.98 -7.04
CA ILE A 9 0.04 2.78 -7.82
C ILE A 9 -1.28 2.20 -7.31
N ALA A 10 -2.32 2.33 -8.14
CA ALA A 10 -3.68 1.89 -7.85
C ALA A 10 -4.11 0.79 -8.85
N GLU A 11 -3.40 -0.33 -8.79
CA GLU A 11 -3.60 -1.48 -9.68
C GLU A 11 -4.40 -2.59 -8.99
N ASN A 12 -5.10 -3.39 -9.78
CA ASN A 12 -6.01 -4.43 -9.31
C ASN A 12 -5.45 -5.86 -9.45
N SER A 13 -4.12 -5.99 -9.51
CA SER A 13 -3.45 -7.28 -9.66
C SER A 13 -2.03 -7.22 -9.08
N PRO A 14 -1.58 -8.26 -8.35
CA PRO A 14 -0.22 -8.34 -7.81
C PRO A 14 0.87 -8.14 -8.87
N ASP A 15 0.69 -8.71 -10.07
CA ASP A 15 1.69 -8.65 -11.14
C ASP A 15 1.81 -7.25 -11.73
N LYS A 16 0.68 -6.56 -11.91
CA LYS A 16 0.67 -5.16 -12.36
C LYS A 16 1.33 -4.25 -11.35
N ILE A 17 1.05 -4.44 -10.06
CA ILE A 17 1.71 -3.69 -8.98
C ILE A 17 3.22 -3.88 -9.06
N LYS A 18 3.71 -5.12 -9.14
CA LYS A 18 5.14 -5.42 -9.21
C LYS A 18 5.81 -4.76 -10.41
N ASN A 19 5.19 -4.84 -11.59
CA ASN A 19 5.73 -4.24 -12.82
C ASN A 19 5.74 -2.71 -12.78
N ASN A 20 4.64 -2.10 -12.32
CA ASN A 20 4.53 -0.64 -12.22
C ASN A 20 5.41 -0.07 -11.12
N LEU A 21 5.58 -0.79 -10.00
CA LEU A 21 6.46 -0.40 -8.91
C LEU A 21 7.92 -0.27 -9.37
N LYS A 22 8.41 -1.27 -10.12
CA LYS A 22 9.76 -1.22 -10.70
C LYS A 22 9.96 -0.02 -11.62
N ASN A 23 8.94 0.38 -12.37
CA ASN A 23 9.01 1.54 -13.26
C ASN A 23 8.90 2.87 -12.49
N ALA A 24 8.04 2.94 -11.48
CA ALA A 24 7.86 4.11 -10.63
C ALA A 24 9.14 4.43 -9.85
N LEU A 25 9.76 3.45 -9.20
CA LEU A 25 10.95 3.64 -8.38
C LEU A 25 12.22 4.00 -9.19
N LYS A 26 12.20 3.87 -10.52
CA LYS A 26 13.27 4.40 -11.40
C LYS A 26 13.17 5.92 -11.59
N LYS A 27 11.99 6.50 -11.37
CA LYS A 27 11.67 7.90 -11.70
C LYS A 27 11.23 8.74 -10.50
N SER A 28 11.08 8.12 -9.33
CA SER A 28 10.59 8.76 -8.12
C SER A 28 11.38 8.31 -6.90
N ASP A 29 11.33 9.11 -5.84
CA ASP A 29 12.00 8.79 -4.58
C ASP A 29 11.28 7.65 -3.85
N TYR A 30 9.95 7.62 -3.94
CA TYR A 30 9.05 6.67 -3.28
C TYR A 30 7.89 6.27 -4.19
N ALA A 31 7.21 5.19 -3.82
CA ALA A 31 5.92 4.83 -4.40
C ALA A 31 4.89 4.60 -3.29
N GLU A 32 3.64 4.95 -3.54
CA GLU A 32 2.51 4.56 -2.71
C GLU A 32 1.80 3.39 -3.38
N ILE A 33 1.56 2.31 -2.65
CA ILE A 33 0.72 1.20 -3.11
C ILE A 33 -0.63 1.27 -2.41
N ARG A 34 -1.68 1.41 -3.22
CA ARG A 34 -3.07 1.45 -2.79
C ARG A 34 -3.64 0.03 -2.77
N PHE A 35 -3.47 -0.65 -1.64
CA PHE A 35 -3.94 -2.03 -1.45
C PHE A 35 -5.47 -2.13 -1.47
N ASP A 36 -6.19 -1.02 -1.27
CA ASP A 36 -7.65 -0.99 -1.37
C ASP A 36 -8.19 -1.27 -2.79
N PHE A 37 -7.32 -1.27 -3.81
CA PHE A 37 -7.68 -1.67 -5.19
C PHE A 37 -7.50 -3.17 -5.46
N LEU A 38 -6.86 -3.90 -4.56
CA LEU A 38 -6.73 -5.35 -4.61
C LEU A 38 -7.87 -6.04 -3.87
N LYS A 39 -8.06 -7.32 -4.17
CA LYS A 39 -8.83 -8.18 -3.27
C LYS A 39 -8.02 -8.49 -2.03
N THR A 40 -8.67 -8.62 -0.88
CA THR A 40 -8.02 -8.89 0.40
C THR A 40 -7.12 -10.14 0.33
N GLU A 41 -7.56 -11.20 -0.37
CA GLU A 41 -6.78 -12.43 -0.51
C GLU A 41 -5.47 -12.26 -1.32
N GLU A 42 -5.35 -11.21 -2.12
CA GLU A 42 -4.18 -10.94 -2.96
C GLU A 42 -3.10 -10.11 -2.24
N ILE A 43 -3.44 -9.48 -1.11
CA ILE A 43 -2.55 -8.59 -0.36
C ILE A 43 -1.28 -9.34 0.12
N PRO A 44 -1.36 -10.52 0.78
CA PRO A 44 -0.18 -11.23 1.24
C PRO A 44 0.78 -11.61 0.10
N GLN A 45 0.24 -12.12 -1.01
CA GLN A 45 1.03 -12.43 -2.20
C GLN A 45 1.68 -11.18 -2.79
N THR A 46 0.97 -10.07 -2.82
CA THR A 46 1.50 -8.79 -3.31
C THR A 46 2.67 -8.31 -2.45
N LEU A 47 2.53 -8.35 -1.11
CA LEU A 47 3.59 -7.97 -0.17
C LEU A 47 4.85 -8.82 -0.38
N GLU A 48 4.69 -10.14 -0.52
CA GLU A 48 5.79 -11.05 -0.79
C GLU A 48 6.49 -10.75 -2.13
N ASN A 49 5.70 -10.45 -3.17
CA ASN A 49 6.19 -10.14 -4.51
C ASN A 49 7.07 -8.88 -4.59
N ILE A 50 6.87 -7.93 -3.67
CA ILE A 50 7.53 -6.61 -3.65
C ILE A 50 8.40 -6.39 -2.39
N LYS A 51 8.63 -7.43 -1.59
CA LYS A 51 9.23 -7.31 -0.26
C LYS A 51 10.59 -6.59 -0.24
N TYR A 52 11.35 -6.66 -1.33
CA TYR A 52 12.66 -6.02 -1.45
C TYR A 52 12.55 -4.51 -1.74
N GLU A 53 11.48 -4.10 -2.42
CA GLU A 53 11.18 -2.72 -2.77
C GLU A 53 10.49 -1.96 -1.62
N LEU A 54 9.91 -2.66 -0.64
CA LEU A 54 9.11 -2.07 0.45
C LEU A 54 9.83 -0.96 1.24
N LYS A 55 11.16 -0.98 1.30
CA LYS A 55 11.98 0.08 1.94
C LYS A 55 11.85 1.47 1.30
N LYS A 56 11.16 1.58 0.16
CA LYS A 56 10.81 2.85 -0.51
C LYS A 56 9.31 3.00 -0.79
N VAL A 57 8.49 2.16 -0.15
CA VAL A 57 7.05 2.09 -0.41
C VAL A 57 6.26 2.60 0.79
N VAL A 58 5.32 3.49 0.51
CA VAL A 58 4.21 3.82 1.41
C VAL A 58 3.08 2.83 1.14
N CYS A 59 2.73 2.03 2.13
CA CYS A 59 1.59 1.13 2.03
C CYS A 59 0.33 1.82 2.52
N THR A 60 -0.76 1.78 1.74
CA THR A 60 -2.03 2.43 2.08
C THR A 60 -3.18 1.43 1.91
N LEU A 61 -4.05 1.31 2.92
CA LEU A 61 -5.29 0.53 2.87
C LEU A 61 -6.48 1.42 3.25
N ARG A 62 -6.89 2.26 2.29
CA ARG A 62 -7.89 3.32 2.50
C ARG A 62 -9.32 2.75 2.59
N PRO A 63 -10.08 2.99 3.68
CA PRO A 63 -11.47 2.57 3.79
C PRO A 63 -12.41 3.43 2.92
N LYS A 64 -13.58 2.89 2.57
CA LYS A 64 -14.64 3.63 1.85
C LYS A 64 -15.07 4.92 2.55
N SER A 65 -15.11 4.95 3.87
CA SER A 65 -15.46 6.15 4.66
C SER A 65 -14.51 7.33 4.45
N GLU A 66 -13.30 7.07 3.94
CA GLU A 66 -12.24 8.04 3.67
C GLU A 66 -11.94 8.13 2.16
N GLY A 67 -12.90 7.74 1.31
CA GLY A 67 -12.80 7.81 -0.15
C GLY A 67 -11.97 6.69 -0.81
N GLY A 68 -11.61 5.65 -0.07
CA GLY A 68 -10.94 4.45 -0.59
C GLY A 68 -11.90 3.41 -1.16
N LYS A 69 -11.34 2.25 -1.53
CA LYS A 69 -12.09 1.13 -2.11
C LYS A 69 -12.25 -0.09 -1.20
N PHE A 70 -11.63 -0.08 -0.02
CA PHE A 70 -11.73 -1.22 0.89
C PHE A 70 -13.16 -1.37 1.43
N GLU A 71 -13.75 -2.55 1.24
CA GLU A 71 -15.16 -2.84 1.56
C GLU A 71 -15.37 -3.67 2.83
N GLY A 72 -14.29 -4.20 3.42
CA GLY A 72 -14.34 -5.03 4.62
C GLY A 72 -14.67 -4.24 5.89
N SER A 73 -14.77 -4.95 7.01
CA SER A 73 -14.97 -4.32 8.32
C SER A 73 -13.72 -3.58 8.78
N GLU A 74 -13.86 -2.59 9.67
CA GLU A 74 -12.70 -1.88 10.23
C GLU A 74 -11.77 -2.83 11.01
N LYS A 75 -12.33 -3.83 11.70
CA LYS A 75 -11.55 -4.87 12.40
C LYS A 75 -10.70 -5.69 11.43
N GLU A 76 -11.25 -6.02 10.26
CA GLU A 76 -10.55 -6.71 9.20
C GLU A 76 -9.44 -5.82 8.62
N ARG A 77 -9.75 -4.56 8.33
CA ARG A 77 -8.79 -3.57 7.83
C ARG A 77 -7.59 -3.43 8.77
N ILE A 78 -7.83 -3.28 10.07
CA ILE A 78 -6.78 -3.19 11.09
C ILE A 78 -5.92 -4.47 11.13
N SER A 79 -6.53 -5.64 10.95
CA SER A 79 -5.79 -6.91 10.90
C SER A 79 -4.84 -6.95 9.68
N ILE A 80 -5.31 -6.46 8.53
CA ILE A 80 -4.48 -6.37 7.32
C ILE A 80 -3.39 -5.30 7.47
N LEU A 81 -3.70 -4.15 8.09
CA LEU A 81 -2.69 -3.11 8.38
C LEU A 81 -1.57 -3.65 9.28
N LYS A 82 -1.90 -4.47 10.29
CA LYS A 82 -0.92 -5.15 11.13
C LYS A 82 -0.05 -6.10 10.32
N LEU A 83 -0.66 -6.92 9.45
CA LEU A 83 0.08 -7.78 8.52
C LEU A 83 1.05 -6.96 7.65
N ILE A 84 0.58 -5.86 7.04
CA ILE A 84 1.43 -4.98 6.24
C ILE A 84 2.60 -4.43 7.07
N ALA A 85 2.36 -4.06 8.33
CA ALA A 85 3.40 -3.56 9.24
C ALA A 85 4.49 -4.60 9.53
N GLU A 86 4.15 -5.89 9.61
CA GLU A 86 5.12 -6.99 9.80
C GLU A 86 6.13 -7.08 8.64
N TYR A 87 5.77 -6.63 7.44
CA TYR A 87 6.67 -6.56 6.29
C TYR A 87 7.61 -5.34 6.31
N ASN A 88 7.51 -4.47 7.34
CA ASN A 88 8.37 -3.31 7.58
C ASN A 88 8.55 -2.40 6.34
N PRO A 89 7.45 -1.84 5.79
CA PRO A 89 7.52 -0.89 4.69
C PRO A 89 8.20 0.41 5.11
N PHE A 90 8.55 1.26 4.15
CA PHE A 90 9.10 2.58 4.45
C PHE A 90 8.15 3.39 5.33
N LEU A 91 6.86 3.40 4.97
CA LEU A 91 5.78 3.98 5.75
C LEU A 91 4.50 3.16 5.59
N LEU A 92 3.66 3.22 6.62
CA LEU A 92 2.29 2.73 6.60
C LEU A 92 1.37 3.93 6.79
N ASP A 93 0.50 4.20 5.83
CA ASP A 93 -0.54 5.23 5.94
C ASP A 93 -1.67 4.71 6.82
N ILE A 94 -2.03 5.49 7.85
CA ILE A 94 -3.08 5.19 8.81
C ILE A 94 -3.98 6.42 8.92
N GLU A 95 -5.27 6.22 8.70
CA GLU A 95 -6.26 7.28 8.84
C GLU A 95 -6.42 7.63 10.31
N PHE A 96 -6.51 8.93 10.62
CA PHE A 96 -6.60 9.43 11.98
C PHE A 96 -7.74 8.81 12.80
N ASN A 97 -8.87 8.52 12.16
CA ASN A 97 -10.02 7.89 12.81
C ASN A 97 -9.76 6.43 13.27
N THR A 98 -8.72 5.77 12.77
CA THR A 98 -8.29 4.43 13.18
C THR A 98 -7.65 4.42 14.58
N ILE A 99 -7.12 5.56 15.03
CA ILE A 99 -6.33 5.69 16.27
C ILE A 99 -7.19 6.21 17.42
N LYS A 100 -8.44 6.60 17.15
CA LYS A 100 -9.37 7.14 18.14
C LYS A 100 -9.95 6.08 19.07
#